data_AF-A0A4Y2N1U3-F1
#
_entry.id   AF-A0A4Y2N1U3-F1
#
_cell.length_a   1.000
_cell.length_b   1.000
_cell.length_c   1.000
_cell.angle_alpha   90.00
_cell.angle_beta   90.00
_cell.angle_gamma   90.00
#
_symmetry.space_group_name_H-M   'P 1'
#
loop_
_entity.id
_entity.type
_entity.pdbx_description
1 polymer ?
#
loop_
_entity_poly.entity_id
_entity_poly.type
_entity_poly.pdbx_seq_one_letter_code
_entity_poly.pdbx_strand_id
1 'polypeptide(L)'
;MPLNGSADRTSLLRIYQAVILSRIDYGCMVYGSARPTVLRRLDTIHHSALRICTGAFRTSPVESLYNISHQLPLDSRRQKISALYSFRAQSVRNHPINRLSLPASLRRLYATRPSHILPLCERTKMLLHDSDLNNVSVQLSDFFTFPPWLCFRSVI
;
A
#
# COMPACT_ATOMS: atom_id res chain seq x y z
N MET A 1 -1.81 -17.86 -30.12
CA MET A 1 -1.97 -19.15 -29.41
C MET A 1 -1.52 -18.96 -27.96
N PRO A 2 -2.37 -19.14 -26.95
CA PRO A 2 -1.89 -19.16 -25.57
C PRO A 2 -1.27 -20.54 -25.31
N LEU A 3 0.05 -20.57 -25.14
CA LEU A 3 0.79 -21.76 -24.75
C LEU A 3 0.34 -22.24 -23.36
N ASN A 4 0.32 -23.57 -23.24
CA ASN A 4 -0.04 -24.41 -22.10
C ASN A 4 0.36 -23.85 -20.73
N GLY A 5 -0.52 -24.05 -19.74
CA GLY A 5 -0.19 -23.95 -18.31
C GLY A 5 -0.81 -22.75 -17.59
N SER A 6 -2.08 -22.86 -17.18
CA SER A 6 -2.64 -21.99 -16.13
C SER A 6 -1.83 -22.06 -14.82
N ALA A 7 -1.16 -23.19 -14.57
CA ALA A 7 -0.25 -23.42 -13.45
C ALA A 7 1.00 -22.51 -13.50
N ASP A 8 1.55 -22.24 -14.68
CA ASP A 8 2.78 -21.44 -14.83
C ASP A 8 2.50 -19.95 -14.64
N ARG A 9 1.33 -19.48 -15.07
CA ARG A 9 0.92 -18.07 -14.87
C ARG A 9 0.66 -17.76 -13.40
N THR A 10 0.01 -18.68 -12.69
CA THR A 10 -0.29 -18.51 -11.26
C THR A 10 0.97 -18.60 -10.41
N SER A 11 1.92 -19.48 -10.74
CA SER A 11 3.22 -19.54 -10.05
C SER A 11 4.05 -18.29 -10.31
N LEU A 12 4.14 -17.80 -11.55
CA LEU A 12 4.81 -16.54 -11.88
C LEU A 12 4.18 -15.35 -11.15
N LEU A 13 2.85 -15.26 -11.10
CA LEU A 13 2.16 -14.19 -10.38
C LEU A 13 2.45 -14.25 -8.87
N ARG A 14 2.52 -15.45 -8.28
CA ARG A 14 2.91 -15.64 -6.87
C ARG A 14 4.33 -15.20 -6.60
N ILE A 15 5.28 -15.54 -7.48
CA ILE A 15 6.68 -15.11 -7.37
C ILE A 15 6.77 -13.58 -7.48
N TYR A 16 6.07 -12.99 -8.45
CA TYR A 16 5.96 -11.54 -8.59
C TYR A 16 5.42 -10.88 -7.31
N GLN A 17 4.34 -11.41 -6.74
CA GLN A 17 3.76 -10.92 -5.49
C GLN A 17 4.74 -11.04 -4.32
N ALA A 18 5.42 -12.18 -4.19
CA ALA A 18 6.31 -12.48 -3.08
C ALA A 18 7.62 -11.69 -3.12
N VAL A 19 8.16 -11.39 -4.30
CA VAL A 19 9.49 -10.78 -4.46
C VAL A 19 9.41 -9.30 -4.79
N ILE A 20 8.64 -8.93 -5.81
CA ILE A 20 8.61 -7.55 -6.32
C ILE A 20 7.57 -6.75 -5.55
N LEU A 21 6.33 -7.24 -5.51
CA LEU A 21 5.22 -6.50 -4.91
C LEU A 21 5.40 -6.34 -3.40
N SER A 22 5.93 -7.35 -2.70
CA SER A 22 6.26 -7.26 -1.27
C SER A 22 7.24 -6.13 -0.95
N ARG A 23 8.25 -5.89 -1.80
CA ARG A 23 9.25 -4.83 -1.63
C ARG A 23 8.66 -3.45 -1.91
N ILE A 24 7.85 -3.34 -2.95
CA ILE A 24 7.10 -2.12 -3.28
C ILE A 24 6.13 -1.79 -2.13
N ASP A 25 5.35 -2.76 -1.67
CA ASP A 25 4.38 -2.58 -0.59
C ASP A 25 5.07 -2.20 0.73
N TYR A 26 6.21 -2.80 1.06
CA TYR A 26 6.98 -2.45 2.25
C TYR A 26 7.52 -1.01 2.18
N GLY A 27 8.07 -0.61 1.03
CA GLY A 27 8.69 0.71 0.86
C GLY A 27 7.70 1.86 0.76
N CYS A 28 6.41 1.60 0.57
CA CYS A 28 5.45 2.62 0.17
C CYS A 28 5.27 3.75 1.20
N MET A 29 5.54 3.49 2.48
CA MET A 29 5.53 4.52 3.53
C MET A 29 6.63 5.57 3.34
N VAL A 30 7.77 5.16 2.79
CA VAL A 30 8.95 6.01 2.58
C VAL A 30 8.88 6.69 1.22
N TYR A 31 8.80 5.91 0.15
CA TYR A 31 8.83 6.46 -1.21
C TYR A 31 7.48 7.05 -1.64
N GLY A 32 6.38 6.82 -0.91
CA GLY A 32 5.05 7.37 -1.25
C GLY A 32 5.01 8.90 -1.28
N SER A 33 6.02 9.57 -0.71
CA SER A 33 6.20 11.03 -0.79
C SER A 33 7.08 11.48 -1.97
N ALA A 34 7.53 10.56 -2.82
CA ALA A 34 8.37 10.86 -3.98
C ALA A 34 7.57 11.48 -5.13
N ARG A 35 8.26 12.22 -6.01
CA ARG A 35 7.64 12.86 -7.17
C ARG A 35 6.91 11.83 -8.07
N PRO A 36 5.77 12.19 -8.68
CA PRO A 36 5.03 11.30 -9.58
C PRO A 36 5.88 10.74 -10.73
N THR A 37 6.87 11.50 -11.21
CA THR A 37 7.82 11.05 -12.23
C THR A 37 8.66 9.85 -11.78
N VAL A 38 9.02 9.78 -10.49
CA VAL A 38 9.74 8.65 -9.90
C VAL A 38 8.79 7.48 -9.68
N LEU A 39 7.56 7.74 -9.22
CA LEU A 39 6.53 6.71 -9.04
C LEU A 39 6.18 5.98 -10.35
N ARG A 40 6.11 6.72 -11.47
CA ARG A 40 5.87 6.14 -12.81
C ARG A 40 6.90 5.08 -13.23
N ARG A 41 8.12 5.13 -12.70
CA ARG A 41 9.12 4.09 -12.96
C ARG A 41 8.72 2.76 -12.32
N LEU A 42 8.12 2.79 -11.12
CA LEU A 42 7.58 1.60 -10.46
C LEU A 42 6.38 1.04 -11.22
N ASP A 43 5.53 1.90 -11.78
CA ASP A 43 4.39 1.47 -12.59
C ASP A 43 4.87 0.72 -13.85
N THR A 44 5.95 1.19 -14.48
CA THR A 44 6.55 0.53 -15.65
C THR A 44 7.05 -0.89 -15.32
N ILE A 45 7.70 -1.06 -14.14
CA ILE A 45 8.14 -2.37 -13.65
C ILE A 45 6.92 -3.27 -13.39
N HIS A 46 5.90 -2.72 -12.74
CA HIS A 46 4.67 -3.43 -12.42
C HIS A 46 3.95 -3.93 -13.68
N HIS A 47 3.72 -3.06 -14.67
CA HIS A 47 3.05 -3.43 -15.92
C HIS A 47 3.85 -4.44 -16.71
N SER A 48 5.18 -4.27 -16.78
CA SER A 48 6.07 -5.22 -17.45
C SER A 48 5.99 -6.61 -16.80
N ALA A 49 6.01 -6.67 -15.46
CA ALA A 49 5.89 -7.93 -14.74
C ALA A 49 4.53 -8.61 -14.99
N LEU A 50 3.43 -7.84 -14.99
CA LEU A 50 2.11 -8.39 -15.28
C LEU A 50 2.01 -8.96 -16.69
N ARG A 51 2.60 -8.28 -17.70
CA ARG A 51 2.64 -8.80 -19.08
C ARG A 51 3.40 -10.11 -19.17
N ILE A 52 4.53 -10.24 -18.47
CA ILE A 52 5.30 -11.49 -18.41
C ILE A 52 4.49 -12.60 -17.75
N CYS A 53 3.86 -12.32 -16.59
CA CYS A 53 3.09 -13.32 -15.85
C CYS A 53 1.83 -13.78 -16.62
N THR A 54 1.17 -12.85 -17.33
CA THR A 54 -0.06 -13.13 -18.08
C THR A 54 0.19 -13.63 -19.51
N GLY A 55 1.41 -13.47 -20.04
CA GLY A 55 1.73 -13.74 -21.44
C GLY A 55 1.08 -12.76 -22.43
N ALA A 56 0.67 -11.57 -21.95
CA ALA A 56 0.01 -10.57 -22.77
C ALA A 56 0.99 -9.85 -23.72
N PHE A 57 0.48 -9.33 -24.83
CA PHE A 57 1.29 -8.54 -25.77
C PHE A 57 1.87 -7.30 -25.09
N ARG A 58 2.99 -6.79 -25.61
CA ARG A 58 3.60 -5.54 -25.12
C ARG A 58 2.69 -4.33 -25.24
N THR A 59 1.76 -4.36 -26.20
CA THR A 59 0.79 -3.30 -26.52
C THR A 59 -0.58 -3.48 -25.87
N SER A 60 -0.82 -4.58 -25.13
CA SER A 60 -2.12 -4.79 -24.47
C SER A 60 -2.47 -3.64 -23.52
N PRO A 61 -3.75 -3.21 -23.44
CA PRO A 61 -4.17 -2.16 -22.51
C PRO A 61 -3.90 -2.54 -21.06
N VAL A 62 -3.48 -1.57 -20.23
CA VAL A 62 -3.11 -1.80 -18.82
C VAL A 62 -4.34 -2.20 -17.98
N GLU A 63 -5.51 -1.62 -18.26
CA GLU A 63 -6.76 -1.97 -17.56
C GLU A 63 -7.14 -3.44 -17.76
N SER A 64 -6.96 -3.95 -18.97
CA SER A 64 -7.18 -5.38 -19.28
C SER A 64 -6.22 -6.27 -18.48
N LEU A 65 -4.96 -5.86 -18.33
CA LEU A 65 -3.99 -6.59 -17.49
C LEU A 65 -4.42 -6.67 -16.03
N TYR A 66 -4.93 -5.58 -15.46
CA TYR A 66 -5.40 -5.57 -14.07
C TYR A 66 -6.58 -6.50 -13.87
N ASN A 67 -7.53 -6.50 -14.81
CA ASN A 67 -8.69 -7.40 -14.76
C ASN A 67 -8.26 -8.87 -14.83
N ILE A 68 -7.38 -9.22 -15.77
CA ILE A 68 -6.92 -10.60 -15.98
C ILE A 68 -6.05 -11.11 -14.81
N SER A 69 -5.19 -10.25 -14.24
CA SER A 69 -4.27 -10.64 -13.17
C SER A 69 -4.82 -10.45 -11.75
N HIS A 70 -6.05 -9.92 -11.63
CA HIS A 70 -6.67 -9.51 -10.38
C HIS A 70 -5.74 -8.64 -9.51
N GLN A 71 -4.98 -7.74 -10.15
CA GLN A 71 -4.08 -6.81 -9.48
C GLN A 71 -4.63 -5.39 -9.52
N LEU A 72 -4.42 -4.66 -8.42
CA LEU A 72 -4.79 -3.25 -8.30
C LEU A 72 -3.66 -2.36 -8.83
N PRO A 73 -3.96 -1.21 -9.48
CA PRO A 73 -2.95 -0.21 -9.79
C PRO A 73 -2.13 0.18 -8.55
N LEU A 74 -0.84 0.46 -8.74
CA LEU A 74 0.04 0.77 -7.61
C LEU A 74 -0.40 2.02 -6.84
N ASP A 75 -1.01 3.01 -7.49
CA ASP A 75 -1.55 4.20 -6.80
C ASP A 75 -2.62 3.82 -5.76
N SER A 76 -3.68 3.14 -6.19
CA SER A 76 -4.75 2.69 -5.31
C SER A 76 -4.23 1.72 -4.25
N ARG A 77 -3.23 0.89 -4.60
CA ARG A 77 -2.57 -0.01 -3.65
C ARG A 77 -1.82 0.76 -2.56
N ARG A 78 -1.07 1.81 -2.92
CA ARG A 78 -0.38 2.69 -1.96
C ARG A 78 -1.37 3.40 -1.04
N GLN A 79 -2.48 3.89 -1.58
CA GLN A 79 -3.53 4.52 -0.78
C GLN A 79 -4.11 3.53 0.24
N LYS A 80 -4.46 2.32 -0.20
CA LYS A 80 -4.93 1.24 0.67
C LYS A 80 -3.93 0.93 1.78
N ILE A 81 -2.65 0.73 1.46
CA ILE A 81 -1.63 0.41 2.47
C ILE A 81 -1.42 1.58 3.43
N SER A 82 -1.44 2.81 2.93
CA SER A 82 -1.33 4.02 3.78
C SER A 82 -2.48 4.13 4.77
N ALA A 83 -3.71 3.87 4.34
CA ALA A 83 -4.89 3.86 5.20
C ALA A 83 -4.83 2.72 6.24
N LEU A 84 -4.47 1.51 5.84
CA LEU A 84 -4.28 0.38 6.76
C LEU A 84 -3.21 0.69 7.82
N TYR A 85 -2.13 1.33 7.39
CA TYR A 85 -1.06 1.74 8.29
C TYR A 85 -1.52 2.80 9.29
N SER A 86 -2.32 3.79 8.88
CA SER A 86 -2.87 4.77 9.83
C SER A 86 -3.83 4.15 10.83
N PHE A 87 -4.71 3.24 10.39
CA PHE A 87 -5.61 2.54 11.31
C PHE A 87 -4.83 1.71 12.32
N ARG A 88 -3.77 1.01 11.87
CA ARG A 88 -2.87 0.29 12.77
C ARG A 88 -2.12 1.19 13.74
N ALA A 89 -1.70 2.38 13.30
CA ALA A 89 -1.06 3.37 14.18
C ALA A 89 -2.04 3.95 15.20
N GLN A 90 -3.32 4.06 14.87
CA GLN A 90 -4.38 4.51 15.78
C GLN A 90 -4.78 3.45 16.81
N SER A 91 -4.73 2.16 16.44
CA SER A 91 -5.06 1.07 17.37
C SER A 91 -4.00 0.85 18.46
N VAL A 92 -2.76 1.34 18.25
CA VAL A 92 -1.67 1.24 19.22
C VAL A 92 -1.64 2.47 20.13
N ARG A 93 -1.75 2.24 21.44
CA ARG A 93 -1.60 3.31 22.44
C ARG A 93 -0.22 3.97 22.29
N ASN A 94 -0.17 5.30 22.24
CA ASN A 94 1.07 6.09 22.17
C ASN A 94 1.99 5.79 20.98
N HIS A 95 1.44 5.47 19.80
CA HIS A 95 2.26 5.29 18.59
C HIS A 95 3.05 6.56 18.23
N PRO A 96 4.36 6.47 17.88
CA PRO A 96 5.20 7.64 17.62
C PRO A 96 4.69 8.52 16.48
N ILE A 97 4.07 7.92 15.46
CA ILE A 97 3.53 8.67 14.31
C ILE A 97 2.35 9.55 14.70
N ASN A 98 1.59 9.20 15.74
CA ASN A 98 0.49 10.05 16.21
C ASN A 98 1.04 11.34 16.86
N ARG A 99 2.31 11.35 17.27
CA ARG A 99 3.00 12.55 17.78
C ARG A 99 3.59 13.42 16.67
N LEU A 100 3.76 12.88 15.46
CA LEU A 100 4.35 13.58 14.30
C LEU A 100 3.35 14.49 13.58
N SER A 101 2.48 15.19 14.33
CA SER A 101 1.53 16.14 13.76
C SER A 101 2.27 17.31 13.12
N LEU A 102 1.86 17.70 11.91
CA LEU A 102 2.44 18.85 11.22
C LEU A 102 2.01 20.14 11.95
N PRO A 103 2.94 20.99 12.44
CA PRO A 103 2.58 22.26 13.08
C PRO A 103 1.84 23.18 12.10
N ALA A 104 0.99 24.04 12.65
CA ALA A 104 0.08 24.89 11.87
C ALA A 104 0.81 25.80 10.84
N SER A 105 2.01 26.27 11.18
CA SER A 105 2.86 27.07 10.29
C SER A 105 3.27 26.29 9.03
N LEU A 106 3.75 25.06 9.18
CA LEU A 106 4.10 24.20 8.06
C LEU A 106 2.85 23.85 7.26
N ARG A 107 1.72 23.54 7.91
CA ARG A 107 0.46 23.24 7.21
C ARG A 107 0.03 24.36 6.26
N ARG A 108 0.17 25.63 6.68
CA ARG A 108 -0.08 26.80 5.83
C ARG A 108 0.88 26.89 4.65
N LEU A 109 2.17 26.60 4.86
CA LEU A 109 3.17 26.60 3.79
C LEU A 109 2.92 25.51 2.75
N TYR A 110 2.46 24.33 3.17
CA TYR A 110 2.04 23.27 2.25
C TYR A 110 0.77 23.66 1.49
N ALA A 111 -0.20 24.30 2.14
CA ALA A 111 -1.43 24.77 1.50
C ALA A 111 -1.17 25.83 0.41
N THR A 112 -0.15 26.69 0.58
CA THR A 112 0.23 27.69 -0.44
C THR A 112 1.07 27.12 -1.58
N ARG A 113 1.59 25.90 -1.45
CA ARG A 113 2.45 25.23 -2.45
C ARG A 113 1.94 23.82 -2.74
N PRO A 114 0.89 23.66 -3.57
CA PRO A 114 0.29 22.36 -3.87
C PRO A 114 1.22 21.39 -4.62
N SER A 115 2.33 21.89 -5.17
CA SER A 115 3.38 21.07 -5.80
C SER A 115 4.26 20.31 -4.79
N HIS A 116 4.22 20.68 -3.51
CA HIS A 116 5.03 20.04 -2.49
C HIS A 116 4.29 18.84 -1.88
N ILE A 117 4.95 17.68 -1.86
CA ILE A 117 4.30 16.44 -1.49
C ILE A 117 4.20 16.36 0.03
N LEU A 118 2.98 16.18 0.52
CA LEU A 118 2.71 16.08 1.94
C LEU A 118 3.34 14.81 2.54
N PRO A 119 3.80 14.87 3.80
CA PRO A 119 4.27 13.70 4.51
C PRO A 119 3.12 12.70 4.72
N LEU A 120 3.50 11.46 5.02
CA LEU A 120 2.59 10.33 5.16
C LEU A 120 1.39 10.62 6.06
N CYS A 121 1.61 11.19 7.24
CA CYS A 121 0.57 11.44 8.23
C CYS A 121 -0.55 12.35 7.71
N GLU A 122 -0.22 13.45 7.02
CA GLU A 122 -1.23 14.35 6.48
C GLU A 122 -1.88 13.81 5.21
N ARG A 123 -1.10 13.13 4.35
CA ARG A 123 -1.66 12.50 3.15
C ARG A 123 -2.72 11.47 3.51
N THR A 124 -2.48 10.65 4.53
CA THR A 124 -3.46 9.66 4.94
C THR A 124 -4.68 10.30 5.59
N LYS A 125 -4.54 11.40 6.34
CA LYS A 125 -5.69 12.18 6.83
C LYS A 125 -6.56 12.71 5.68
N MET A 126 -5.93 13.24 4.63
CA MET A 126 -6.66 13.66 3.42
C MET A 126 -7.38 12.49 2.75
N LEU A 127 -6.69 11.37 2.55
CA LEU A 127 -7.29 10.16 1.95
C LEU A 127 -8.48 9.62 2.76
N LEU A 128 -8.39 9.63 4.08
CA LEU A 128 -9.48 9.20 4.97
C LEU A 128 -10.65 10.20 4.96
N HIS A 129 -10.36 11.49 4.85
CA HIS A 129 -11.36 12.53 4.66
C HIS A 129 -12.09 12.38 3.32
N ASP A 130 -11.35 12.19 2.23
CA ASP A 130 -11.91 12.02 0.88
C ASP A 130 -12.74 10.74 0.75
N SER A 131 -12.50 9.74 1.62
CA SER A 131 -13.22 8.46 1.63
C SER A 131 -14.34 8.41 2.68
N ASP A 132 -14.65 9.51 3.38
CA ASP A 132 -15.60 9.58 4.50
C ASP A 132 -15.32 8.60 5.68
N LEU A 133 -14.09 8.11 5.79
CA LEU A 133 -13.67 7.11 6.79
C LEU A 133 -13.15 7.73 8.09
N ASN A 134 -13.19 9.06 8.24
CA ASN A 134 -12.71 9.75 9.44
C ASN A 134 -13.49 9.39 10.71
N ASN A 135 -14.74 8.96 10.58
CA ASN A 135 -15.63 8.68 11.72
C ASN A 135 -15.57 7.21 12.17
N VAL A 136 -14.75 6.37 11.54
CA VAL A 136 -14.62 4.97 11.92
C VAL A 136 -13.90 4.88 13.27
N SER A 137 -14.58 4.31 14.27
CA SER A 137 -13.97 4.06 15.58
C SER A 137 -12.98 2.89 15.48
N VAL A 138 -11.69 3.19 15.63
CA VAL A 138 -10.64 2.16 15.66
C VAL A 138 -10.57 1.57 17.06
N GLN A 139 -10.83 0.27 17.17
CA GLN A 139 -10.63 -0.46 18.42
C GLN A 139 -9.13 -0.55 18.75
N LEU A 140 -8.77 -0.29 20.01
CA LEU A 140 -7.41 -0.46 20.47
C LEU A 140 -7.01 -1.94 20.39
N SER A 141 -5.80 -2.20 19.91
CA SER A 141 -5.22 -3.53 19.90
C SER A 141 -4.44 -3.72 21.19
N ASP A 142 -4.89 -4.63 22.03
CA ASP A 142 -4.07 -5.12 23.14
C ASP A 142 -3.01 -6.06 22.57
N PHE A 143 -1.75 -5.80 22.90
CA PHE A 143 -0.66 -6.71 22.55
C PHE A 143 -0.68 -7.88 23.53
N PHE A 144 -0.53 -9.10 23.03
CA PHE A 144 -0.28 -10.25 23.90
C PHE A 144 1.04 -10.02 24.64
N THR A 145 0.96 -9.97 25.97
CA THR A 145 2.13 -9.84 26.86
C THR A 145 3.01 -11.09 26.80
N PHE A 146 2.46 -12.21 26.34
CA PHE A 146 3.16 -13.48 26.16
C PHE A 146 3.26 -13.83 24.67
N PRO A 147 4.33 -14.52 24.26
CA PRO A 147 4.49 -14.94 22.88
C PRO A 147 3.36 -15.89 22.45
N PRO A 148 2.92 -15.82 21.19
CA PRO A 148 1.71 -16.49 20.71
C PRO A 148 1.77 -18.03 20.81
N TRP A 149 2.96 -18.63 20.80
CA TRP A 149 3.13 -20.08 20.96
C TRP A 149 2.90 -20.58 22.40
N LEU A 150 2.86 -19.68 23.39
CA LEU A 150 2.47 -20.03 24.77
C LEU A 150 0.95 -19.95 25.01
N CYS A 151 0.18 -19.42 24.06
CA CYS A 151 -1.27 -19.19 24.20
C CYS A 151 -2.10 -20.50 24.30
N PHE A 152 -1.56 -21.64 23.83
CA PHE A 152 -2.26 -22.93 23.83
C PHE A 152 -2.19 -23.70 25.16
N ARG A 153 -1.44 -23.22 26.16
CA ARG A 153 -1.20 -23.98 27.40
C ARG A 153 -2.13 -23.63 28.56
N SER A 154 -3.02 -22.65 28.39
CA SER A 154 -3.87 -22.12 29.48
C SER A 154 -5.35 -22.49 29.37
N VAL A 155 -5.69 -23.49 28.55
CA VAL A 155 -7.06 -24.05 28.44
C VAL A 155 -6.97 -25.58 28.43
N ILE A 156 -6.46 -26.17 29.52
CA ILE A 156 -6.73 -27.55 29.98
C ILE A 156 -6.74 -27.51 31.49
#